data_AF-A0A838DL00-F1
#
_entry.id   AF-A0A838DL00-F1
#
_cell.length_a   1.000
_cell.length_b   1.000
_cell.length_c   1.000
_cell.angle_alpha   90.00
_cell.angle_beta   90.00
_cell.angle_gamma   90.00
#
_symmetry.space_group_name_H-M   'P 1'
#
loop_
_entity.id
_entity.type
_entity.pdbx_description
1 polymer ?
#
loop_
_entity_poly.entity_id
_entity_poly.type
_entity_poly.pdbx_seq_one_letter_code
_entity_poly.pdbx_strand_id
1 'polypeptide(L)'
;MAFQICIKTDKSLRQLASEICGLFSLPPYKENTFAGAAYYQFEMLGMLVLLHHTDEEDRDPEVLHYPYSFDLQLSFLEHKLDTDDLEYRLQPYYAQLLSFHLGLDTTYHEKQKVGRGWQIRYRFYQKNPRWNGSALFGEPGWEPGVIEAQPSEWRSMHPVF
;
A
#
# COMPACT_ATOMS: atom_id res chain seq x y z
N MET A 1 11.47 -6.47 5.74
CA MET A 1 11.39 -4.99 5.55
C MET A 1 9.92 -4.65 5.38
N ALA A 2 9.43 -3.63 6.07
CA ALA A 2 7.99 -3.46 6.34
C ALA A 2 7.14 -3.30 5.08
N PHE A 3 5.98 -3.97 5.06
CA PHE A 3 4.91 -3.74 4.10
C PHE A 3 4.47 -2.28 4.16
N GLN A 4 4.53 -1.59 3.01
CA GLN A 4 4.03 -0.22 2.88
C GLN A 4 3.41 0.01 1.50
N ILE A 5 2.21 0.57 1.47
CA ILE A 5 1.55 1.06 0.26
C ILE A 5 1.47 2.58 0.37
N CYS A 6 2.07 3.29 -0.58
CA CYS A 6 1.91 4.73 -0.70
C CYS A 6 0.61 5.00 -1.47
N ILE A 7 -0.16 5.98 -1.00
CA ILE A 7 -1.50 6.29 -1.50
C ILE A 7 -1.56 7.76 -1.92
N LYS A 8 -2.10 7.99 -3.11
CA LYS A 8 -2.42 9.31 -3.65
C LYS A 8 -3.93 9.40 -3.86
N THR A 9 -4.52 10.45 -3.28
CA THR A 9 -5.96 10.72 -3.33
C THR A 9 -6.26 12.13 -2.84
N ASP A 10 -7.37 12.70 -3.27
CA ASP A 10 -7.90 13.98 -2.77
C ASP A 10 -8.71 13.83 -1.47
N LYS A 11 -8.92 12.58 -1.02
CA LYS A 11 -9.64 12.28 0.22
C LYS A 11 -8.81 12.69 1.44
N SER A 12 -9.50 13.16 2.49
CA SER A 12 -8.85 13.37 3.78
C SER A 12 -8.40 12.05 4.42
N LEU A 13 -7.37 12.10 5.27
CA LEU A 13 -6.86 10.94 5.99
C LEU A 13 -7.96 10.20 6.79
N ARG A 14 -8.87 10.95 7.45
CA ARG A 14 -9.99 10.38 8.22
C ARG A 14 -11.00 9.64 7.33
N GLN A 15 -11.33 10.22 6.18
CA GLN A 15 -12.21 9.59 5.21
C GLN A 15 -11.58 8.30 4.69
N LEU A 16 -10.30 8.35 4.35
CA LEU A 16 -9.54 7.18 3.90
C LEU A 16 -9.54 6.08 4.97
N ALA A 17 -9.29 6.42 6.25
CA ALA A 17 -9.36 5.47 7.35
C ALA A 17 -10.76 4.82 7.48
N SER A 18 -11.82 5.61 7.37
CA SER A 18 -13.21 5.12 7.47
C SER A 18 -13.56 4.17 6.33
N GLU A 19 -13.17 4.49 5.10
CA GLU A 19 -13.43 3.66 3.93
C GLU A 19 -12.62 2.36 3.94
N ILE A 20 -11.34 2.44 4.33
CA ILE A 20 -10.46 1.27 4.54
C ILE A 20 -11.03 0.36 5.65
N CYS A 21 -11.53 0.96 6.74
CA CYS A 21 -12.20 0.23 7.82
C CYS A 21 -13.36 -0.61 7.28
N GLY A 22 -14.20 0.00 6.45
CA GLY A 22 -15.35 -0.67 5.82
C GLY A 22 -14.94 -1.74 4.81
N LEU A 23 -13.96 -1.43 3.94
CA LEU A 23 -13.48 -2.35 2.90
C LEU A 23 -12.93 -3.65 3.49
N PHE A 24 -12.10 -3.54 4.52
CA PHE A 24 -11.44 -4.69 5.13
C PHE A 24 -12.19 -5.27 6.33
N SER A 25 -13.35 -4.72 6.69
CA SER A 25 -14.08 -5.09 7.92
C SER A 25 -13.17 -5.04 9.16
N LEU A 26 -12.34 -4.00 9.26
CA LEU A 26 -11.42 -3.80 10.38
C LEU A 26 -12.19 -3.39 11.63
N PRO A 27 -11.63 -3.61 12.84
CA PRO A 27 -12.23 -3.10 14.05
C PRO A 27 -12.18 -1.56 14.05
N PRO A 28 -12.94 -0.90 14.93
CA PRO A 28 -12.88 0.56 15.07
C PRO A 28 -11.44 1.04 15.27
N TYR A 29 -11.04 2.04 14.49
CA TYR A 29 -9.72 2.62 14.58
C TYR A 29 -9.57 3.56 15.77
N LYS A 30 -8.32 3.74 16.21
CA LYS A 30 -7.91 4.79 17.12
C LYS A 30 -7.28 5.92 16.31
N GLU A 31 -7.66 7.15 16.59
CA GLU A 31 -6.95 8.33 16.11
C GLU A 31 -5.86 8.67 17.13
N ASN A 32 -4.62 8.74 16.68
CA ASN A 32 -3.45 9.04 17.50
C ASN A 32 -2.64 10.16 16.87
N THR A 33 -1.71 10.71 17.64
CA THR A 33 -0.78 11.75 17.17
C THR A 33 0.65 11.39 17.53
N PHE A 34 1.57 11.54 16.59
CA PHE A 34 3.00 11.38 16.80
C PHE A 34 3.74 12.55 16.16
N ALA A 35 4.65 13.20 16.90
CA ALA A 35 5.37 14.39 16.44
C ALA A 35 4.47 15.52 15.87
N GLY A 36 3.21 15.61 16.33
CA GLY A 36 2.23 16.60 15.84
C GLY A 36 1.43 16.16 14.61
N ALA A 37 1.78 15.04 13.96
CA ALA A 37 1.03 14.47 12.85
C ALA A 37 0.00 13.43 13.34
N ALA A 38 -1.22 13.50 12.80
CA ALA A 38 -2.26 12.52 13.09
C ALA A 38 -2.07 11.23 12.29
N TYR A 39 -2.39 10.09 12.89
CA TYR A 39 -2.45 8.80 12.23
C TYR A 39 -3.62 7.96 12.77
N TYR A 40 -4.07 7.02 11.96
CA TYR A 40 -5.12 6.07 12.31
C TYR A 40 -4.53 4.68 12.46
N GLN A 41 -4.90 4.01 13.55
CA GLN A 41 -4.38 2.71 13.93
C GLN A 41 -5.51 1.69 14.06
N PHE A 42 -5.31 0.52 13.45
CA PHE A 42 -6.18 -0.64 13.58
C PHE A 42 -5.38 -1.82 14.13
N GLU A 43 -5.94 -2.52 15.09
CA GLU A 43 -5.30 -3.67 15.74
C GLU A 43 -6.24 -4.87 15.68
N MET A 44 -5.80 -5.98 15.08
CA MET A 44 -6.60 -7.21 14.98
C MET A 44 -5.70 -8.44 14.90
N LEU A 45 -5.89 -9.44 15.78
CA LEU A 45 -5.29 -10.79 15.63
C LEU A 45 -3.78 -10.80 15.31
N GLY A 46 -2.98 -9.98 16.00
CA GLY A 46 -1.53 -9.87 15.73
C GLY A 46 -1.17 -9.08 14.47
N MET A 47 -2.13 -8.34 13.90
CA MET A 47 -1.95 -7.39 12.81
C MET A 47 -2.09 -5.97 13.34
N LEU A 48 -1.14 -5.13 12.98
CA LEU A 48 -1.19 -3.69 13.18
C LEU A 48 -1.25 -3.02 11.80
N VAL A 49 -2.29 -2.22 11.58
CA VAL A 49 -2.41 -1.37 10.38
C VAL A 49 -2.26 0.07 10.81
N LEU A 50 -1.38 0.80 10.13
CA LEU A 50 -1.20 2.24 10.31
C LEU A 50 -1.57 2.97 9.02
N LEU A 51 -2.32 4.04 9.14
CA LEU A 51 -2.61 4.96 8.06
C LEU A 51 -2.21 6.38 8.47
N HIS A 52 -1.25 6.97 7.79
CA HIS A 52 -0.67 8.24 8.20
C HIS A 52 -0.22 9.10 7.02
N HIS A 53 -0.03 10.41 7.29
CA HIS A 53 0.68 11.30 6.36
C HIS A 53 2.17 10.98 6.38
N THR A 54 2.83 11.01 5.23
CA THR A 54 4.29 10.94 5.13
C THR A 54 4.78 12.19 4.43
N ASP A 55 5.68 12.91 5.10
CA ASP A 55 6.19 14.18 4.59
C ASP A 55 7.04 13.97 3.34
N GLU A 56 7.02 14.92 2.40
CA GLU A 56 7.73 14.80 1.13
C GLU A 56 9.25 14.61 1.31
N GLU A 57 9.81 15.17 2.38
CA GLU A 57 11.24 15.04 2.71
C GLU A 57 11.66 13.60 3.06
N ASP A 58 10.71 12.79 3.52
CA ASP A 58 10.93 11.37 3.88
C ASP A 58 10.62 10.42 2.72
N ARG A 59 10.17 10.94 1.57
CA ARG A 59 9.74 10.15 0.43
C ARG A 59 10.85 9.95 -0.60
N ASP A 60 10.84 8.76 -1.17
CA ASP A 60 11.57 8.45 -2.38
C ASP A 60 11.06 9.32 -3.55
N PRO A 61 11.93 9.75 -4.49
CA PRO A 61 11.56 10.64 -5.60
C PRO A 61 10.38 10.13 -6.44
N GLU A 62 10.26 8.82 -6.59
CA GLU A 62 9.19 8.17 -7.36
C GLU A 62 7.79 8.33 -6.73
N VAL A 63 7.73 8.64 -5.44
CA VAL A 63 6.48 8.65 -4.66
C VAL A 63 6.28 9.94 -3.85
N LEU A 64 7.01 11.02 -4.18
CA LEU A 64 6.84 12.34 -3.56
C LEU A 64 5.39 12.81 -3.52
N HIS A 65 4.62 12.52 -4.56
CA HIS A 65 3.22 12.94 -4.69
C HIS A 65 2.20 11.97 -4.05
N TYR A 66 2.65 11.02 -3.22
CA TYR A 66 1.80 10.07 -2.49
C TYR A 66 1.79 10.46 -1.00
N PRO A 67 0.87 11.35 -0.58
CA PRO A 67 0.90 11.95 0.76
C PRO A 67 0.61 10.97 1.90
N TYR A 68 0.01 9.82 1.62
CA TYR A 68 -0.39 8.86 2.65
C TYR A 68 0.37 7.54 2.54
N SER A 69 0.64 6.92 3.69
CA SER A 69 1.15 5.55 3.79
C SER A 69 0.14 4.67 4.51
N PHE A 70 -0.06 3.48 3.95
CA PHE A 70 -0.73 2.36 4.59
C PHE A 70 0.33 1.32 4.91
N ASP A 71 0.59 1.11 6.20
CA ASP A 71 1.54 0.10 6.66
C ASP A 71 0.81 -1.07 7.30
N LEU A 72 1.31 -2.26 7.06
CA LEU A 72 0.82 -3.49 7.66
C LEU A 72 1.98 -4.15 8.39
N GLN A 73 1.79 -4.49 9.65
CA GLN A 73 2.78 -5.23 10.43
C GLN A 73 2.13 -6.47 11.02
N LEU A 74 2.74 -7.62 10.80
CA LEU A 74 2.31 -8.88 11.39
C LEU A 74 3.22 -9.20 12.58
N SER A 75 2.69 -9.06 13.79
CA SER A 75 3.36 -9.32 15.05
C SER A 75 2.98 -10.69 15.63
N PHE A 76 3.28 -11.77 14.90
CA PHE A 76 3.20 -13.14 15.45
C PHE A 76 4.43 -13.50 16.32
N LEU A 77 4.85 -12.54 17.15
CA LEU A 77 6.11 -12.54 17.91
C LEU A 77 6.24 -13.76 18.85
N GLU A 78 5.11 -14.28 19.36
CA GLU A 78 5.11 -15.43 20.27
C GLU A 78 5.47 -16.77 19.59
N HIS A 79 5.45 -16.82 18.25
CA HIS A 79 5.57 -18.09 17.51
C HIS A 79 6.76 -18.17 16.54
N LYS A 80 7.63 -17.16 16.48
CA LYS A 80 8.76 -17.09 15.52
C LYS A 80 8.33 -17.40 14.07
N LEU A 81 7.14 -16.96 13.68
CA LEU A 81 6.71 -17.06 12.29
C LEU A 81 7.42 -15.98 11.49
N ASP A 82 8.13 -16.38 10.43
CA ASP A 82 8.69 -15.46 9.45
C ASP A 82 7.54 -14.86 8.64
N THR A 83 7.22 -13.60 8.91
CA THR A 83 6.13 -12.87 8.26
C THR A 83 6.58 -12.08 7.05
N ASP A 84 7.89 -11.94 6.82
CA ASP A 84 8.43 -11.06 5.77
C ASP A 84 7.99 -11.53 4.36
N ASP A 85 8.03 -12.84 4.08
CA ASP A 85 7.57 -13.37 2.78
C ASP A 85 6.06 -13.20 2.58
N LEU A 86 5.28 -13.35 3.66
CA LEU A 86 3.83 -13.17 3.61
C LEU A 86 3.49 -11.69 3.36
N GLU A 87 4.09 -10.79 4.13
CA GLU A 87 3.95 -9.34 3.96
C GLU A 87 4.31 -8.92 2.53
N TYR A 88 5.46 -9.38 2.03
CA TYR A 88 5.92 -9.08 0.67
C TYR A 88 4.92 -9.52 -0.41
N ARG A 89 4.30 -10.69 -0.24
CA ARG A 89 3.31 -11.22 -1.20
C ARG A 89 1.95 -10.55 -1.10
N LEU A 90 1.55 -10.09 0.08
CA LEU A 90 0.26 -9.44 0.29
C LEU A 90 0.25 -8.00 -0.21
N GLN A 91 1.38 -7.31 -0.16
CA GLN A 91 1.50 -5.90 -0.56
C GLN A 91 0.89 -5.57 -1.94
N PRO A 92 1.21 -6.28 -3.04
CA PRO A 92 0.57 -6.03 -4.34
C PRO A 92 -0.95 -6.26 -4.32
N TYR A 93 -1.41 -7.29 -3.61
CA TYR A 93 -2.84 -7.61 -3.51
C TYR A 93 -3.62 -6.47 -2.84
N TYR A 94 -3.14 -5.99 -1.70
CA TYR A 94 -3.80 -4.88 -0.98
C TYR A 94 -3.75 -3.57 -1.78
N ALA A 95 -2.65 -3.30 -2.49
CA ALA A 95 -2.55 -2.11 -3.34
C ALA A 95 -3.59 -2.13 -4.48
N GLN A 96 -3.75 -3.27 -5.14
CA GLN A 96 -4.79 -3.45 -6.16
C GLN A 96 -6.20 -3.36 -5.57
N LEU A 97 -6.45 -3.95 -4.39
CA LEU A 97 -7.76 -3.91 -3.75
C LEU A 97 -8.17 -2.47 -3.40
N LEU A 98 -7.26 -1.72 -2.79
CA LEU A 98 -7.42 -0.30 -2.48
C LEU A 98 -7.69 0.52 -3.74
N SER A 99 -6.91 0.30 -4.81
CA SER A 99 -7.12 0.98 -6.09
C SER A 99 -8.50 0.68 -6.66
N PHE A 100 -8.88 -0.59 -6.72
CA PHE A 100 -10.12 -1.05 -7.34
C PHE A 100 -11.37 -0.58 -6.58
N HIS A 101 -11.42 -0.81 -5.27
CA HIS A 101 -12.64 -0.54 -4.49
C HIS A 101 -12.78 0.94 -4.12
N LEU A 102 -11.68 1.60 -3.77
CA LEU A 102 -11.73 2.99 -3.27
C LEU A 102 -11.35 4.01 -4.34
N GLY A 103 -10.92 3.59 -5.53
CA GLY A 103 -10.51 4.51 -6.61
C GLY A 103 -9.25 5.30 -6.27
N LEU A 104 -8.32 4.66 -5.55
CA LEU A 104 -7.06 5.27 -5.11
C LEU A 104 -5.96 5.03 -6.14
N ASP A 105 -5.05 5.98 -6.27
CA ASP A 105 -3.75 5.74 -6.89
C ASP A 105 -2.85 5.14 -5.81
N THR A 106 -2.35 3.93 -6.05
CA THR A 106 -1.50 3.24 -5.07
C THR A 106 -0.17 2.84 -5.67
N THR A 107 0.85 2.76 -4.83
CA THR A 107 2.16 2.27 -5.23
C THR A 107 2.84 1.55 -4.10
N TYR A 108 3.65 0.57 -4.45
CA TYR A 108 4.44 -0.20 -3.51
C TYR A 108 5.80 -0.50 -4.10
N HIS A 109 6.80 -0.74 -3.25
CA HIS A 109 8.13 -1.08 -3.72
C HIS A 109 8.30 -2.61 -3.81
N GLU A 110 8.91 -3.05 -4.90
CA GLU A 110 9.50 -4.39 -5.02
C GLU A 110 10.97 -4.33 -4.63
N LYS A 111 11.49 -5.45 -4.13
CA LYS A 111 12.91 -5.60 -3.85
C LYS A 111 13.49 -6.81 -4.54
N GLN A 112 14.73 -6.69 -4.96
CA GLN A 112 15.49 -7.84 -5.42
C GLN A 112 16.94 -7.75 -4.96
N LYS A 113 17.55 -8.91 -4.72
CA LYS A 113 18.96 -9.00 -4.41
C LYS A 113 19.74 -9.23 -5.69
N VAL A 114 20.66 -8.33 -6.01
CA VAL A 114 21.55 -8.44 -7.18
C VAL A 114 23.00 -8.45 -6.69
N GLY A 115 23.64 -9.62 -6.78
CA GLY A 115 24.96 -9.85 -6.20
C GLY A 115 24.97 -9.63 -4.69
N ARG A 116 25.70 -8.62 -4.22
CA ARG A 116 25.80 -8.27 -2.79
C ARG A 116 24.84 -7.14 -2.37
N GLY A 117 24.17 -6.48 -3.31
CA GLY A 117 23.32 -5.33 -3.05
C GLY A 117 21.83 -5.64 -3.14
N TRP A 118 21.02 -4.77 -2.53
CA TRP A 118 19.58 -4.72 -2.74
C TRP A 118 19.25 -3.65 -3.76
N GLN A 119 18.28 -3.94 -4.62
CA GLN A 119 17.67 -2.98 -5.52
C GLN A 119 16.19 -2.86 -5.22
N ILE A 120 15.63 -1.68 -5.46
CA ILE A 120 14.21 -1.39 -5.32
C ILE A 120 13.65 -0.80 -6.62
N ARG A 121 12.36 -1.00 -6.85
CA ARG A 121 11.57 -0.26 -7.82
C ARG A 121 10.14 -0.12 -7.32
N TYR A 122 9.42 0.86 -7.83
CA TYR A 122 8.01 1.08 -7.51
C TYR A 122 7.09 0.56 -8.60
N ARG A 123 5.94 0.03 -8.18
CA ARG A 123 4.86 -0.51 -9.01
C ARG A 123 3.62 0.32 -8.76
N PHE A 124 3.01 0.84 -9.81
CA PHE A 124 1.95 1.82 -9.72
C PHE A 124 0.62 1.24 -10.21
N TYR A 125 -0.42 1.38 -9.40
CA TYR A 125 -1.76 0.92 -9.69
C TYR A 125 -2.76 2.07 -9.63
N GLN A 126 -3.72 2.03 -10.54
CA GLN A 126 -4.88 2.92 -10.54
C GLN A 126 -6.11 2.12 -10.97
N LYS A 127 -7.30 2.56 -10.55
CA LYS A 127 -8.55 1.97 -11.02
C LYS A 127 -8.68 2.17 -12.53
N ASN A 128 -9.08 1.13 -13.26
CA ASN A 128 -9.36 1.28 -14.68
C ASN A 128 -10.70 2.01 -14.89
N PRO A 129 -10.74 3.21 -15.50
CA PRO A 129 -11.99 3.93 -15.75
C PRO A 129 -12.88 3.24 -16.79
N ARG A 130 -12.32 2.33 -17.59
CA ARG A 130 -13.06 1.53 -18.59
C ARG A 130 -13.58 0.21 -18.04
N TRP A 131 -13.24 -0.13 -16.78
CA TRP A 131 -13.73 -1.37 -16.19
C TRP A 131 -15.26 -1.38 -16.13
N ASN A 132 -15.84 -2.43 -16.72
CA ASN A 132 -17.26 -2.66 -16.72
C ASN A 132 -17.56 -3.97 -16.00
N GLY A 133 -18.19 -3.88 -14.83
CA GLY A 133 -18.58 -5.04 -14.04
C GLY A 133 -19.65 -5.93 -14.68
N SER A 134 -20.21 -5.55 -15.84
CA SER A 134 -21.16 -6.39 -16.58
C SER A 134 -20.49 -7.34 -17.58
N ALA A 135 -19.24 -7.09 -17.98
CA ALA A 135 -18.52 -7.94 -18.92
C ALA A 135 -17.75 -9.03 -18.14
N LEU A 136 -17.95 -10.29 -18.49
CA LEU A 136 -17.26 -11.42 -17.87
C LEU A 136 -15.85 -11.58 -18.45
N PHE A 137 -14.99 -12.25 -17.69
CA PHE A 137 -13.63 -12.55 -18.13
C PHE A 137 -13.62 -13.27 -19.49
N GLY A 138 -12.94 -12.66 -20.47
CA GLY A 138 -12.82 -13.19 -21.83
C GLY A 138 -13.92 -12.75 -22.80
N GLU A 139 -14.93 -12.01 -22.33
CA GLU A 139 -15.95 -11.43 -23.22
C GLU A 139 -15.42 -10.21 -23.99
N PRO A 140 -15.99 -9.92 -25.18
CA PRO A 140 -15.70 -8.67 -25.89
C PRO A 140 -15.96 -7.45 -24.99
N GLY A 141 -14.96 -6.58 -24.88
CA GLY A 141 -15.03 -5.39 -24.01
C GLY A 141 -14.67 -5.65 -22.55
N TRP A 142 -14.27 -6.87 -22.17
CA TRP A 142 -13.67 -7.11 -20.86
C TRP A 142 -12.32 -6.38 -20.75
N GLU A 143 -12.15 -5.63 -19.66
CA GLU A 143 -10.91 -4.98 -19.28
C GLU A 143 -10.60 -5.26 -17.79
N PRO A 144 -9.32 -5.27 -17.36
CA PRO A 144 -8.98 -5.45 -15.95
C PRO A 144 -9.51 -4.29 -15.10
N GLY A 145 -9.86 -4.57 -13.84
CA GLY A 145 -10.35 -3.54 -12.90
C GLY A 145 -9.31 -2.54 -12.43
N VAL A 146 -8.04 -2.91 -12.53
CA VAL A 146 -6.87 -2.10 -12.15
C VAL A 146 -5.92 -2.07 -13.32
N ILE A 147 -5.40 -0.88 -13.63
CA ILE A 147 -4.31 -0.70 -14.59
C ILE A 147 -3.01 -0.60 -13.81
N GLU A 148 -2.01 -1.36 -14.23
CA GLU A 148 -0.63 -1.18 -13.81
C GLU A 148 0.07 -0.21 -14.77
N ALA A 149 0.57 0.91 -14.27
CA ALA A 149 1.40 1.81 -15.06
C ALA A 149 2.85 1.28 -15.14
N GLN A 150 3.67 1.86 -16.01
CA GLN A 150 5.06 1.45 -16.14
C GLN A 150 5.76 1.55 -14.77
N PRO A 151 6.41 0.46 -14.28
CA PRO A 151 7.14 0.51 -13.03
C PRO A 151 8.32 1.48 -13.13
N SER A 152 8.80 1.94 -11.98
CA SER A 152 10.04 2.71 -11.95
C SER A 152 11.23 1.84 -12.37
N GLU A 153 12.32 2.49 -12.75
CA GLU A 153 13.59 1.80 -12.96
C GLU A 153 14.08 1.16 -11.66
N TRP A 154 14.82 0.06 -11.79
CA TRP A 154 15.52 -0.53 -10.66
C TRP A 154 16.66 0.39 -10.23
N ARG A 155 16.70 0.75 -8.95
CA ARG A 155 17.82 1.47 -8.36
C ARG A 155 18.38 0.77 -7.14
N SER A 156 19.66 0.99 -6.89
CA SER A 156 20.32 0.50 -5.69
C SER A 156 19.68 1.10 -4.44
N MET A 157 19.42 0.25 -3.45
CA MET A 157 19.00 0.70 -2.15
C MET A 157 20.21 1.26 -1.40
N HIS A 158 20.23 2.57 -1.19
CA HIS A 158 21.21 3.15 -0.28
C HIS A 158 20.83 2.78 1.16
N PRO A 159 21.79 2.40 2.01
CA PRO A 159 21.49 2.16 3.41
C PRO A 159 20.88 3.43 4.01
N VAL A 160 19.71 3.28 4.63
CA VAL A 160 19.15 4.30 5.51
C VAL A 160 20.02 4.24 6.78
N PHE A 161 20.86 5.26 6.96
CA PHE A 161 21.79 5.36 8.09
C PHE A 161 21.08 5.82 9.36
#